data_AF-E1QQM7-F1
#
_entry.id   AF-E1QQM7-F1
#
_cell.length_a   1.000
_cell.length_b   1.000
_cell.length_c   1.000
_cell.angle_alpha   90.00
_cell.angle_beta   90.00
_cell.angle_gamma   90.00
#
_symmetry.space_group_name_H-M   'P 1'
#
loop_
_entity.id
_entity.type
_entity.pdbx_description
1 polymer ?
#
loop_
_entity_poly.entity_id
_entity_poly.type
_entity_poly.pdbx_seq_one_letter_code
_entity_poly.pdbx_strand_id
1 'polypeptide(L)'
;MRVAGLVADLLMRTCNASSVERQSFIDGSRYMIRFSDNHNMEVHLVDKGERLFAEFWVNTYATPLMIIEYVYTDIKPSSICEEICELIRIINESLMKQGEKGNRNQAIQPK
;
A
#
# COMPACT_ATOMS: atom_id res chain seq x y z
N MET A 1 3.18 -2.09 21.92
CA MET A 1 3.05 -1.40 20.62
C MET A 1 2.53 -2.44 19.63
N ARG A 2 1.45 -2.17 18.91
CA ARG A 2 0.81 -3.18 18.04
C ARG A 2 1.58 -3.30 16.72
N VAL A 3 1.58 -4.50 16.13
CA VAL A 3 2.40 -4.84 14.93
C VAL A 3 2.16 -3.85 13.79
N ALA A 4 0.92 -3.42 13.54
CA ALA A 4 0.61 -2.42 12.51
C ALA A 4 1.37 -1.10 12.67
N GLY A 5 1.54 -0.62 13.90
CA GLY A 5 2.31 0.60 14.16
C GLY A 5 3.80 0.44 13.84
N LEU A 6 4.37 -0.72 14.19
CA LEU A 6 5.77 -1.03 13.86
C LEU A 6 5.97 -1.16 12.35
N VAL A 7 5.05 -1.82 11.65
CA VAL A 7 5.10 -1.94 10.18
C VAL A 7 4.94 -0.56 9.53
N ALA A 8 4.01 0.28 10.00
CA ALA A 8 3.85 1.65 9.50
C ALA A 8 5.14 2.48 9.68
N ASP A 9 5.76 2.41 10.86
CA ASP A 9 7.02 3.10 11.14
C ASP A 9 8.16 2.61 10.25
N LEU A 10 8.22 1.31 9.97
CA LEU A 10 9.20 0.74 9.05
C LEU A 10 8.97 1.21 7.61
N LEU A 11 7.73 1.20 7.13
CA LEU A 11 7.37 1.69 5.79
C LEU A 11 7.77 3.16 5.59
N MET A 12 7.56 4.01 6.60
CA MET A 12 8.03 5.40 6.60
C MET A 12 9.55 5.54 6.48
N ARG A 13 10.32 4.55 6.94
CA ARG A 13 11.79 4.59 6.95
C ARG A 13 12.44 3.91 5.75
N THR A 14 11.82 2.87 5.21
CA THR A 14 12.47 1.99 4.23
C THR A 14 11.75 1.94 2.88
N CYS A 15 10.58 2.55 2.77
CA CYS A 15 9.65 2.30 1.66
C CYS A 15 9.16 3.56 0.95
N ASN A 16 9.82 4.70 1.14
CA ASN A 16 9.41 6.00 0.57
C ASN A 16 7.95 6.39 0.88
N ALA A 17 7.39 5.92 2.00
CA ALA A 17 6.11 6.42 2.45
C ALA A 17 6.24 7.90 2.84
N SER A 18 5.31 8.72 2.37
CA SER A 18 5.32 10.17 2.51
C SER A 18 4.51 10.65 3.70
N SER A 19 3.46 9.93 4.07
CA SER A 19 2.62 10.27 5.22
C SER A 19 1.94 9.04 5.80
N VAL A 20 1.59 9.15 7.08
CA VAL A 20 0.81 8.14 7.79
C VAL A 20 -0.28 8.84 8.59
N GLU A 21 -1.52 8.41 8.41
CA GLU A 21 -2.66 8.78 9.25
C GLU A 21 -3.10 7.56 10.06
N ARG A 22 -3.47 7.79 11.33
CA ARG A 22 -3.94 6.72 12.21
C ARG A 22 -5.37 6.99 12.65
N GLN A 23 -6.23 6.00 12.46
CA GLN A 23 -7.59 5.96 12.97
C GLN A 23 -7.71 4.82 13.97
N SER A 24 -8.24 5.10 15.16
CA SER A 24 -8.46 4.08 16.20
C SER A 24 -9.94 3.76 16.28
N PHE A 25 -10.27 2.49 16.54
CA PHE A 25 -11.62 2.01 16.76
C PHE A 25 -11.65 1.04 17.95
N ILE A 26 -12.85 0.64 18.40
CA ILE A 26 -13.04 -0.11 19.65
C ILE A 26 -12.21 -1.40 19.68
N ASP A 27 -12.14 -2.12 18.56
CA ASP A 27 -11.46 -3.42 18.43
C ASP A 27 -10.15 -3.36 17.65
N GLY A 28 -9.55 -2.17 17.44
CA GLY A 28 -8.39 -2.07 16.57
C GLY A 28 -7.92 -0.68 16.15
N SER A 29 -7.09 -0.66 15.11
CA SER A 29 -6.66 0.58 14.47
C SER A 29 -6.35 0.39 12.99
N ARG A 30 -6.58 1.43 12.19
CA ARG A 30 -6.18 1.52 10.79
C ARG A 30 -5.08 2.59 10.65
N TYR A 31 -3.99 2.22 9.99
CA TYR A 31 -2.96 3.15 9.56
C TYR A 31 -3.08 3.30 8.05
N MET A 32 -3.30 4.52 7.56
CA MET A 32 -3.34 4.84 6.14
C MET A 32 -1.98 5.43 5.76
N ILE A 33 -1.16 4.65 5.07
CA ILE A 33 0.17 5.04 4.63
C ILE A 33 0.11 5.45 3.17
N ARG A 34 0.54 6.67 2.85
CA ARG A 34 0.58 7.17 1.47
C ARG A 34 2.00 7.17 0.95
N PHE A 35 2.15 6.90 -0.34
CA PHE A 35 3.44 6.88 -1.03
C PHE A 35 3.47 8.03 -2.04
N SER A 36 4.56 8.79 -2.09
CA SER A 36 4.68 10.02 -2.89
C SER A 36 4.79 9.82 -4.41
N ASP A 37 4.69 8.58 -4.87
CA ASP A 37 4.91 8.25 -6.27
C ASP A 37 3.68 8.59 -7.14
N ASN A 38 3.88 8.64 -8.46
CA ASN A 38 2.92 9.13 -9.48
C ASN A 38 1.54 8.44 -9.56
N HIS A 39 1.18 7.52 -8.67
CA HIS A 39 -0.04 6.73 -8.76
C HIS A 39 -1.00 6.90 -7.59
N ASN A 40 -0.72 7.82 -6.65
CA ASN A 40 -1.53 8.03 -5.45
C ASN A 40 -1.87 6.69 -4.77
N MET A 41 -0.82 5.92 -4.50
CA MET A 41 -0.96 4.63 -3.87
C MET A 41 -1.04 4.80 -2.36
N GLU A 42 -1.97 4.07 -1.74
CA GLU A 42 -2.07 3.97 -0.29
C GLU A 42 -2.00 2.51 0.13
N VAL A 43 -1.39 2.25 1.28
CA VAL A 43 -1.49 0.97 1.98
C VAL A 43 -2.20 1.21 3.29
N HIS A 44 -3.32 0.52 3.52
CA HIS A 44 -4.03 0.59 4.78
C HIS A 44 -3.68 -0.64 5.61
N LEU A 45 -2.99 -0.43 6.74
CA LEU A 45 -2.73 -1.47 7.72
C LEU A 45 -3.87 -1.49 8.74
N VAL A 46 -4.72 -2.52 8.69
CA VAL A 46 -5.86 -2.69 9.58
C VAL A 46 -5.53 -3.77 10.61
N ASP A 47 -5.29 -3.34 11.83
CA ASP A 47 -5.09 -4.22 12.98
C ASP A 47 -6.43 -4.47 13.69
N LYS A 48 -6.84 -5.73 13.77
CA LYS A 48 -8.09 -6.15 14.41
C LYS A 48 -7.92 -7.52 15.08
N GLY A 49 -8.06 -7.53 16.41
CA GLY A 49 -7.86 -8.75 17.20
C GLY A 49 -6.42 -9.27 17.09
N GLU A 50 -6.26 -10.51 16.60
CA GLU A 50 -4.95 -11.15 16.38
C GLU A 50 -4.50 -11.15 14.90
N ARG A 51 -5.08 -10.26 14.11
CA ARG A 51 -4.88 -10.20 12.66
C ARG A 51 -4.47 -8.81 12.24
N LEU A 52 -3.61 -8.77 11.24
CA LEU A 52 -3.24 -7.57 10.50
C LEU A 52 -3.60 -7.75 9.03
N PHE A 53 -4.33 -6.80 8.48
CA PHE A 53 -4.61 -6.74 7.05
C PHE A 53 -3.80 -5.62 6.42
N ALA A 54 -3.13 -5.88 5.30
CA ALA A 54 -2.57 -4.85 4.43
C ALA A 54 -3.44 -4.74 3.19
N GLU A 55 -4.18 -3.64 3.07
CA GLU A 55 -5.02 -3.34 1.91
C GLU A 55 -4.29 -2.37 0.98
N PHE A 56 -4.12 -2.74 -0.28
CA PHE A 56 -3.42 -1.94 -1.29
C PHE A 56 -4.44 -1.17 -2.12
N TRP A 57 -4.39 0.16 -2.02
CA TRP A 57 -5.32 1.08 -2.66
C TRP A 57 -4.62 1.92 -3.72
N VAL A 58 -5.31 2.13 -4.83
CA VAL A 58 -4.89 3.04 -5.90
C VAL A 58 -6.12 3.86 -6.27
N ASN A 59 -5.98 5.19 -6.35
CA ASN A 59 -7.09 6.12 -6.49
C ASN A 59 -8.02 5.89 -7.70
N THR A 60 -7.60 5.10 -8.70
CA THR A 60 -8.44 4.72 -9.84
C THR A 60 -9.49 3.66 -9.51
N TYR A 61 -9.42 3.01 -8.34
CA TYR A 61 -10.31 1.92 -7.96
C TYR A 61 -11.15 2.28 -6.72
N ALA A 62 -12.41 1.84 -6.71
CA ALA A 62 -13.33 2.02 -5.59
C ALA A 62 -13.13 0.97 -4.47
N THR A 63 -12.27 -0.02 -4.70
CA THR A 63 -11.98 -1.16 -3.82
C THR A 63 -10.47 -1.39 -3.79
N PRO A 64 -9.93 -2.04 -2.73
CA PRO A 64 -8.53 -2.38 -2.72
C PRO A 64 -8.20 -3.36 -3.84
N LEU A 65 -7.05 -3.19 -4.47
CA LEU A 65 -6.53 -4.09 -5.50
C LEU A 65 -6.13 -5.45 -4.93
N MET A 66 -5.65 -5.43 -3.69
CA MET A 66 -5.12 -6.60 -2.99
C MET A 66 -5.33 -6.41 -1.49
N ILE A 67 -5.64 -7.51 -0.80
CA ILE A 67 -5.67 -7.58 0.66
C ILE A 67 -4.82 -8.77 1.07
N ILE A 68 -3.84 -8.53 1.94
CA ILE A 68 -3.01 -9.59 2.54
C ILE A 68 -3.37 -9.68 4.02
N GLU A 69 -3.66 -10.89 4.49
CA GLU A 69 -3.91 -11.18 5.90
C GLU A 69 -2.67 -11.80 6.54
N TYR A 70 -2.20 -11.20 7.63
CA TYR A 70 -1.13 -11.70 8.47
C TYR A 70 -1.71 -12.12 9.82
N VAL A 71 -1.45 -13.37 10.20
CA VAL A 71 -1.77 -13.91 11.54
C VAL A 71 -0.55 -13.71 12.43
N TYR A 72 -0.73 -13.18 13.64
CA TYR A 72 0.39 -12.77 14.50
C TYR A 72 1.35 -13.88 14.97
N THR A 73 1.07 -15.15 14.67
CA THR A 73 1.97 -16.25 15.05
C THR A 73 3.27 -16.17 14.26
N ASP A 74 4.34 -15.72 14.95
CA ASP A 74 5.75 -15.74 14.54
C ASP A 74 6.18 -14.83 13.38
N ILE A 75 5.34 -13.88 12.95
CA ILE A 75 5.70 -12.95 11.88
C ILE A 75 6.47 -11.74 12.42
N LYS A 76 7.63 -11.46 11.82
CA LYS A 76 8.42 -10.26 12.12
C LYS A 76 7.86 -9.04 11.37
N PRO A 77 7.66 -7.89 12.03
CA PRO A 77 7.23 -6.65 11.36
C PRO A 77 8.10 -6.25 10.16
N SER A 78 9.40 -6.53 10.21
CA SER A 78 10.32 -6.27 9.10
C SER A 78 9.99 -7.07 7.86
N SER A 79 9.62 -8.35 8.01
CA SER A 79 9.25 -9.21 6.87
C SER A 79 7.97 -8.72 6.20
N ILE A 80 6.98 -8.29 6.97
CA ILE A 80 5.76 -7.66 6.44
C ILE A 80 6.11 -6.37 5.68
N CYS A 81 6.99 -5.55 6.25
CA CYS A 81 7.43 -4.31 5.61
C CYS A 81 8.14 -4.58 4.28
N GLU A 82 9.06 -5.53 4.23
CA GLU A 82 9.79 -5.92 3.01
C GLU A 82 8.83 -6.40 1.92
N GLU A 83 7.87 -7.27 2.28
CA GLU A 83 6.85 -7.77 1.37
C GLU A 83 5.97 -6.64 0.82
N ILE A 84 5.47 -5.74 1.68
CA ILE A 84 4.67 -4.59 1.26
C ILE A 84 5.47 -3.68 0.31
N CYS A 85 6.75 -3.41 0.60
CA CYS A 85 7.59 -2.58 -0.25
C CYS A 85 7.80 -3.17 -1.64
N GLU A 86 8.06 -4.47 -1.70
CA GLU A 86 8.24 -5.16 -2.97
C GLU A 86 6.96 -5.17 -3.79
N LEU A 87 5.80 -5.36 -3.15
CA LEU A 87 4.50 -5.29 -3.81
C LEU A 87 4.18 -3.89 -4.33
N ILE A 88 4.47 -2.84 -3.55
CA ILE A 88 4.35 -1.44 -4.01
C ILE A 88 5.19 -1.22 -5.25
N ARG A 89 6.46 -1.67 -5.26
CA ARG A 89 7.35 -1.57 -6.41
C ARG A 89 6.74 -2.25 -7.65
N ILE A 90 6.27 -3.48 -7.50
CA ILE A 90 5.65 -4.26 -8.59
C ILE A 90 4.40 -3.57 -9.12
N ILE A 91 3.53 -3.06 -8.24
CA ILE A 91 2.29 -2.36 -8.61
C ILE A 91 2.63 -1.07 -9.36
N ASN A 92 3.55 -0.25 -8.85
CA ASN A 92 3.98 0.99 -9.49
C ASN A 92 4.56 0.75 -10.88
N GLU A 93 5.46 -0.24 -11.04
CA GLU A 93 6.02 -0.60 -12.35
C GLU A 93 4.95 -1.08 -13.35
N SER A 94 3.93 -1.79 -12.85
CA SER A 94 2.83 -2.29 -13.67
C SER A 94 1.91 -1.15 -14.14
N LEU A 95 1.62 -0.19 -13.26
CA LEU A 95 0.81 0.99 -13.59
C LEU A 95 1.52 1.94 -14.55
N MET A 96 2.83 2.16 -14.39
CA MET A 96 3.63 2.97 -15.33
C MET A 96 3.58 2.41 -16.76
N LYS A 97 3.72 1.08 -16.91
CA LYS A 97 3.62 0.42 -18.22
C LYS A 97 2.26 0.56 -18.89
N GLN A 98 1.19 0.74 -18.12
CA GLN A 98 -0.15 1.02 -18.67
C GLN A 98 -0.27 2.48 -19.16
N GLY A 99 0.30 3.44 -18.42
CA GLY A 99 0.32 4.86 -18.80
C GLY A 99 1.05 5.13 -20.12
N GLU A 100 2.19 4.45 -20.35
CA GLU A 100 2.94 4.59 -21.61
C GLU A 100 2.21 4.03 -22.83
N LYS A 101 1.42 2.95 -22.65
CA LYS A 101 0.59 2.39 -23.73
C LYS A 101 -0.60 3.29 -24.08
N GLY A 102 -1.18 4.00 -23.11
CA GLY A 102 -2.26 4.96 -23.34
C GLY A 102 -1.83 6.16 -24.18
N ASN A 103 -0.61 6.67 -23.97
CA ASN A 103 -0.09 7.85 -24.68
C ASN A 103 0.34 7.58 -26.13
N ARG A 104 0.63 6.34 -26.52
CA ARG A 104 0.96 6.00 -27.92
C ARG A 104 -0.26 5.99 -28.86
N ASN A 105 -1.48 5.84 -28.32
CA ASN A 105 -2.70 5.74 -29.14
C ASN A 105 -3.37 7.09 -29.43
N GLN A 106 -2.89 8.21 -28.88
CA GLN A 106 -3.41 9.56 -29.18
C GLN A 106 -2.61 10.33 -30.24
N ALA A 107 -1.54 9.76 -30.80
CA ALA A 107 -0.67 10.43 -31.77
C ALA A 107 -1.08 10.24 -33.24
N ILE A 108 -2.24 9.66 -33.54
CA ILE A 108 -2.70 9.43 -34.93
C ILE A 108 -4.13 9.96 -35.10
N GLN A 109 -4.27 11.26 -35.28
CA GLN A 109 -5.36 11.82 -36.07
C GLN A 109 -4.75 12.44 -37.33
N PRO A 110 -4.97 11.87 -38.53
CA PRO A 110 -4.63 12.56 -39.77
C PRO A 110 -5.63 13.70 -40.01
N LYS A 111 -5.12 14.78 -40.60
CA LYS A 111 -5.82 16.02 -40.98
C LYS A 111 -7.01 15.78 -41.90
#